data_AF-A0A644X426-F1
#
_entry.id   AF-A0A644X426-F1
#
_cell.length_a   1.000
_cell.length_b   1.000
_cell.length_c   1.000
_cell.angle_alpha   90.00
_cell.angle_beta   90.00
_cell.angle_gamma   90.00
#
_symmetry.space_group_name_H-M   'P 1'
#
loop_
_entity.id
_entity.type
_entity.pdbx_description
1 polymer ?
#
loop_
_entity_poly.entity_id
_entity_poly.type
_entity_poly.pdbx_seq_one_letter_code
_entity_poly.pdbx_strand_id
1 'polypeptide(L)'
;MKQLCLLFAILLLGISAIAQKIHSPAELLKIMENSEISYEISSMETPVKCPDYSSNLNYNESYRAVTDSGIYTYKYSISDEAAEFFKKAEGFFQKIMIDSAQKYYKKTLEVDSSLYFVMTYLGQTFEHQNDSKNAIYWYKKAIEKNYIDYMAHWFLADAYKATGQLDKAVDEITIARILNRNNPRIKSAFDNIYKAAKRKTEDWYFNPQIELEKTGEKKVKVSFDSKWTGYAIAKAIWEFEPGYSLSMGVEEGVYSTIEDKECLISQIIGMENAKVKYKKDPQLRIMKTAAENKFLTEYILFEIVLPENPQVAFQLTEEIIESMKNYILEIRNP
;
A
#
# COMPACT_ATOMS: atom_id res chain seq x y z
N MET A 1 -3.78 28.40 -7.89
CA MET A 1 -4.03 27.30 -8.85
C MET A 1 -3.80 25.99 -8.12
N LYS A 2 -4.76 25.06 -8.10
CA LYS A 2 -4.54 23.73 -7.52
C LYS A 2 -3.56 22.98 -8.43
N GLN A 3 -2.36 22.66 -7.95
CA GLN A 3 -1.48 21.75 -8.67
C GLN A 3 -2.01 20.32 -8.46
N LEU A 4 -2.59 19.76 -9.52
CA LEU A 4 -2.94 18.35 -9.57
C LEU A 4 -1.64 17.55 -9.50
N CYS A 5 -1.53 16.62 -8.54
CA CYS A 5 -0.49 15.60 -8.62
C CYS A 5 -0.89 14.65 -9.76
N LEU A 6 -0.45 14.95 -10.98
CA LEU A 6 -0.51 14.02 -12.09
C LEU A 6 0.52 12.93 -11.84
N LEU A 7 0.04 11.77 -11.40
CA LEU A 7 0.78 10.52 -11.49
C LEU A 7 -0.17 9.51 -12.15
N PHE A 8 0.41 8.72 -13.06
CA PHE A 8 -0.26 7.71 -13.88
C PHE A 8 -1.44 7.10 -13.12
N ALA A 9 -2.64 7.27 -13.67
CA ALA A 9 -3.78 6.52 -13.20
C ALA A 9 -3.36 5.04 -13.25
N ILE A 10 -3.09 4.44 -12.10
CA ILE A 10 -3.24 2.99 -11.98
C ILE A 10 -4.73 2.81 -12.19
N LEU A 11 -5.06 2.48 -13.44
CA LEU A 11 -6.41 2.22 -13.89
C LEU A 11 -6.89 1.00 -13.10
N LEU A 12 -7.40 1.24 -11.90
CA LEU A 12 -8.18 0.29 -11.11
C LEU A 12 -9.56 0.23 -11.75
N LEU A 13 -9.56 -0.39 -12.94
CA LEU A 13 -10.65 -0.89 -13.77
C LEU A 13 -11.69 0.10 -14.30
N GLY A 14 -11.81 0.07 -15.62
CA GLY A 14 -12.93 0.61 -16.38
C GLY A 14 -12.79 0.39 -17.87
N ILE A 15 -12.40 -0.81 -18.33
CA ILE A 15 -12.46 -1.16 -19.75
C ILE A 15 -13.42 -2.33 -19.93
N SER A 16 -14.41 -2.07 -20.79
CA SER A 16 -15.45 -2.94 -21.30
C SER A 16 -15.06 -4.40 -21.48
N ALA A 17 -15.86 -5.31 -20.90
CA ALA A 17 -16.38 -6.55 -21.49
C ALA A 17 -15.48 -7.40 -22.39
N ILE A 18 -14.18 -7.48 -22.13
CA ILE A 18 -13.40 -8.68 -22.44
C ILE A 18 -13.22 -9.35 -21.09
N ALA A 19 -13.82 -10.51 -20.90
CA ALA A 19 -13.42 -11.37 -19.79
C ALA A 19 -11.95 -11.72 -20.02
N GLN A 20 -11.02 -10.96 -19.43
CA GLN A 20 -9.60 -11.25 -19.48
C GLN A 20 -9.40 -12.62 -18.82
N LYS A 21 -9.27 -13.63 -19.66
CA LYS A 21 -9.05 -15.00 -19.23
C LYS A 21 -7.58 -15.10 -18.83
N ILE A 22 -7.34 -15.27 -17.53
CA ILE A 22 -6.02 -15.62 -17.00
C ILE A 22 -5.64 -16.99 -17.57
N HIS A 23 -4.43 -17.09 -18.12
CA HIS A 23 -3.88 -18.34 -18.63
C HIS A 23 -3.44 -19.24 -17.48
N SER A 24 -3.71 -20.53 -17.62
CA SER A 24 -3.18 -21.55 -16.74
C SER A 24 -1.66 -21.74 -16.96
N PRO A 25 -0.92 -22.27 -15.97
CA PRO A 25 0.50 -22.58 -16.15
C PRO A 25 0.81 -23.45 -17.36
N ALA A 26 -0.09 -24.38 -17.73
CA ALA A 26 0.07 -25.21 -18.91
C ALA A 26 -0.10 -24.42 -20.22
N GLU A 27 -1.02 -23.46 -20.27
CA GLU A 27 -1.18 -22.56 -21.42
C GLU A 27 0.06 -21.65 -21.55
N LEU A 28 0.58 -21.12 -20.44
CA LEU A 28 1.80 -20.31 -20.41
C LEU A 28 3.03 -21.08 -20.91
N LEU A 29 3.23 -22.32 -20.44
CA LEU A 29 4.31 -23.18 -20.94
C LEU A 29 4.19 -23.43 -22.45
N LYS A 30 2.97 -23.68 -22.94
CA LYS A 30 2.73 -23.86 -24.36
C LYS A 30 3.04 -22.61 -25.17
N ILE A 31 2.83 -21.41 -24.61
CA ILE A 31 3.24 -20.16 -25.25
C ILE A 31 4.77 -20.13 -25.38
N MET A 32 5.51 -20.37 -24.28
CA MET A 32 6.97 -20.41 -24.31
C MET A 32 7.52 -21.45 -25.31
N GLU A 33 6.91 -22.64 -25.38
CA GLU A 33 7.31 -23.71 -26.31
C GLU A 33 7.14 -23.34 -27.78
N ASN A 34 6.13 -22.53 -28.10
CA ASN A 34 5.83 -22.09 -29.48
C ASN A 34 6.42 -20.72 -29.80
N SER A 35 7.12 -20.09 -28.86
CA SER A 35 7.68 -18.75 -29.01
C SER A 35 8.89 -18.73 -29.95
N GLU A 36 9.10 -17.59 -30.59
CA GLU A 36 10.38 -17.30 -31.25
C GLU A 36 11.48 -16.91 -30.24
N ILE A 37 11.12 -16.64 -29.00
CA ILE A 37 12.04 -16.37 -27.89
C ILE A 37 12.56 -17.68 -27.32
N SER A 38 13.88 -17.82 -27.24
CA SER A 38 14.55 -18.92 -26.56
C SER A 38 14.64 -18.62 -25.06
N TYR A 39 13.86 -19.35 -24.26
CA TYR A 39 13.87 -19.28 -22.80
C TYR A 39 14.88 -20.28 -22.20
N GLU A 40 15.97 -19.77 -21.65
CA GLU A 40 16.98 -20.57 -20.95
C GLU A 40 16.66 -20.61 -19.45
N ILE A 41 16.17 -21.76 -18.97
CA ILE A 41 15.79 -21.96 -17.56
C ILE A 41 17.01 -22.40 -16.76
N SER A 42 17.28 -21.75 -15.62
CA SER A 42 18.32 -22.14 -14.68
C SER A 42 17.90 -22.03 -13.21
N SER A 43 18.58 -22.75 -12.33
CA SER A 43 18.40 -22.59 -10.88
C SER A 43 19.16 -21.38 -10.36
N MET A 44 18.62 -20.70 -9.34
CA MET A 44 19.34 -19.67 -8.60
C MET A 44 20.24 -20.26 -7.51
N GLU A 45 21.45 -19.72 -7.39
CA GLU A 45 22.39 -20.06 -6.33
C GLU A 45 22.40 -19.03 -5.20
N THR A 46 22.12 -17.76 -5.51
CA THR A 46 22.09 -16.66 -4.56
C THR A 46 20.66 -16.17 -4.39
N PRO A 47 20.14 -16.05 -3.15
CA PRO A 47 18.82 -15.50 -2.91
C PRO A 47 18.70 -14.04 -3.39
N VAL A 48 17.55 -13.70 -3.98
CA VAL A 48 17.21 -12.31 -4.32
C VAL A 48 17.12 -11.51 -3.03
N LYS A 49 17.91 -10.44 -2.92
CA LYS A 49 17.84 -9.53 -1.79
C LYS A 49 16.51 -8.79 -1.82
N CYS A 50 15.88 -8.66 -0.66
CA CYS A 50 14.69 -7.83 -0.51
C CYS A 50 15.03 -6.39 -0.93
N PRO A 51 14.26 -5.77 -1.83
CA PRO A 51 14.42 -4.35 -2.14
C PRO A 51 14.21 -3.49 -0.88
N ASP A 52 14.92 -2.36 -0.82
CA ASP A 52 14.76 -1.38 0.24
C ASP A 52 13.77 -0.29 -0.20
N TYR A 53 12.57 -0.33 0.38
CA TYR A 53 11.51 0.65 0.13
C TYR A 53 11.39 1.71 1.25
N SER A 54 12.38 1.80 2.15
CA SER A 54 12.30 2.68 3.32
C SER A 54 12.18 4.18 2.98
N SER A 55 12.63 4.59 1.80
CA SER A 55 12.47 5.97 1.29
C SER A 55 11.11 6.24 0.63
N ASN A 56 10.35 5.20 0.28
CA ASN A 56 9.07 5.33 -0.40
C ASN A 56 7.99 5.61 0.64
N LEU A 57 7.78 6.90 0.96
CA LEU A 57 6.87 7.35 2.00
C LEU A 57 5.82 8.30 1.46
N ASN A 58 4.64 8.26 2.07
CA ASN A 58 3.62 9.29 1.90
C ASN A 58 3.79 10.41 2.93
N TYR A 59 3.43 11.63 2.53
CA TYR A 59 3.50 12.84 3.35
C TYR A 59 2.15 13.55 3.40
N ASN A 60 1.85 14.18 4.53
CA ASN A 60 0.61 14.94 4.77
C ASN A 60 0.65 16.34 4.13
N GLU A 61 1.07 16.40 2.87
CA GLU A 61 1.09 17.63 2.07
C GLU A 61 -0.05 17.71 1.06
N SER A 62 -0.95 16.72 1.07
CA SER A 62 -2.04 16.61 0.11
C SER A 62 -3.39 16.27 0.77
N TYR A 63 -4.46 16.61 0.08
CA TYR A 63 -5.82 16.21 0.41
C TYR A 63 -6.52 15.52 -0.75
N ARG A 64 -7.42 14.61 -0.40
CA ARG A 64 -8.28 13.90 -1.35
C ARG A 64 -9.55 14.70 -1.61
N ALA A 65 -9.93 14.82 -2.87
CA ALA A 65 -11.26 15.25 -3.29
C ALA A 65 -11.96 14.11 -4.01
N VAL A 66 -13.20 13.85 -3.63
CA VAL A 66 -14.07 12.87 -4.28
C VAL A 66 -15.12 13.66 -5.08
N THR A 67 -15.22 13.36 -6.38
CA THR A 67 -16.22 13.96 -7.28
C THR A 67 -16.96 12.85 -8.03
N ASP A 68 -18.02 13.20 -8.74
CA ASP A 68 -18.74 12.25 -9.62
C ASP A 68 -17.85 11.65 -10.71
N SER A 69 -16.74 12.32 -11.05
CA SER A 69 -15.77 11.88 -12.07
C SER A 69 -14.62 11.04 -11.51
N GLY A 70 -14.51 10.89 -10.18
CA GLY A 70 -13.50 10.05 -9.54
C GLY A 70 -12.86 10.65 -8.30
N ILE A 71 -11.75 10.04 -7.89
CA ILE A 71 -10.92 10.48 -6.77
C ILE A 71 -9.70 11.21 -7.30
N TYR A 72 -9.39 12.35 -6.69
CA TYR A 72 -8.23 13.16 -7.02
C TYR A 72 -7.48 13.57 -5.77
N THR A 73 -6.15 13.66 -5.86
CA THR A 73 -5.31 14.16 -4.79
C THR A 73 -4.66 15.48 -5.19
N TYR A 74 -4.78 16.48 -4.32
CA TYR A 74 -4.24 17.82 -4.54
C TYR A 74 -3.27 18.18 -3.42
N LYS A 75 -2.17 18.83 -3.77
CA LYS A 75 -1.30 19.43 -2.76
C LYS A 75 -2.01 20.61 -2.09
N TYR A 76 -1.78 20.76 -0.79
CA TYR A 76 -2.19 21.96 -0.07
C TYR A 76 -1.45 23.18 -0.65
N SER A 77 -2.17 24.28 -0.83
CA SER A 77 -1.60 25.59 -1.17
C SER A 77 -1.79 26.48 0.03
N ILE A 78 -0.72 26.75 0.76
CA ILE A 78 -0.77 27.52 2.01
C ILE A 78 -0.48 28.99 1.66
N SER A 79 -1.36 29.91 2.04
CA SER A 79 -1.09 31.35 1.89
C SER A 79 0.05 31.80 2.81
N ASP A 80 0.75 32.88 2.46
CA ASP A 80 1.84 33.41 3.30
C ASP A 80 1.38 33.72 4.73
N GLU A 81 0.17 34.25 4.88
CA GLU A 81 -0.44 34.54 6.18
C GLU A 81 -0.73 33.26 6.99
N ALA A 82 -1.33 32.24 6.36
CA ALA A 82 -1.58 30.95 7.02
C ALA A 82 -0.26 30.24 7.39
N ALA A 83 0.75 30.32 6.52
CA ALA A 83 2.07 29.76 6.74
C ALA A 83 2.78 30.44 7.92
N GLU A 84 2.65 31.76 8.08
CA GLU A 84 3.21 32.48 9.23
C GLU A 84 2.59 32.01 10.55
N PHE A 85 1.27 31.90 10.61
CA PHE A 85 0.59 31.40 11.83
C PHE A 85 0.92 29.94 12.10
N PHE A 86 0.98 29.10 11.06
CA PHE A 86 1.34 27.68 11.21
C PHE A 86 2.76 27.53 11.76
N LYS A 87 3.73 28.28 11.20
CA LYS A 87 5.11 28.29 11.69
C LYS A 87 5.22 28.75 13.15
N LYS A 88 4.43 29.76 13.56
CA LYS A 88 4.35 30.17 14.97
C LYS A 88 3.81 29.05 15.85
N ALA A 89 2.75 28.37 15.41
CA ALA A 89 2.16 27.25 16.13
C ALA A 89 3.17 26.12 16.35
N GLU A 90 3.84 25.66 15.29
CA GLU A 90 4.91 24.65 15.36
C GLU A 90 6.04 25.07 16.31
N GLY A 91 6.46 26.34 16.23
CA GLY A 91 7.51 26.88 17.11
C GLY A 91 7.12 26.89 18.60
N PHE A 92 5.85 27.13 18.92
CA PHE A 92 5.35 27.01 20.30
C PHE A 92 5.16 25.55 20.71
N PHE A 93 4.72 24.69 19.79
CA PHE A 93 4.52 23.26 20.03
C PHE A 93 5.85 22.58 20.39
N GLN A 94 6.92 22.86 19.63
CA GLN A 94 8.28 22.37 19.91
C GLN A 94 8.82 22.81 21.28
N LYS A 95 8.37 23.97 21.78
CA LYS A 95 8.72 24.49 23.12
C LYS A 95 7.79 24.00 24.23
N ILE A 96 6.84 23.10 23.92
CA ILE A 96 5.82 22.57 24.84
C ILE A 96 4.92 23.70 25.40
N MET A 97 4.82 24.83 24.69
CA MET A 97 3.91 25.92 25.03
C MET A 97 2.54 25.67 24.40
N ILE A 98 1.83 24.66 24.91
CA ILE A 98 0.67 24.04 24.26
C ILE A 98 -0.49 25.02 24.03
N ASP A 99 -0.82 25.89 25.00
CA ASP A 99 -1.90 26.86 24.83
C ASP A 99 -1.62 27.87 23.70
N SER A 100 -0.36 28.29 23.59
CA SER A 100 0.09 29.17 22.50
C SER A 100 0.08 28.45 21.16
N ALA A 101 0.54 27.20 21.11
CA ALA A 101 0.49 26.38 19.90
C ALA A 101 -0.95 26.22 19.42
N GLN A 102 -1.86 25.84 20.31
CA GLN A 102 -3.28 25.68 20.00
C GLN A 102 -3.92 26.99 19.52
N LYS A 103 -3.61 28.13 20.14
CA LYS A 103 -4.07 29.44 19.69
C LYS A 103 -3.64 29.73 18.25
N TYR A 104 -2.39 29.45 17.89
CA TYR A 104 -1.89 29.73 16.55
C TYR A 104 -2.36 28.72 15.50
N TYR A 105 -2.52 27.43 15.84
CA TYR A 105 -3.17 26.48 14.92
C TYR A 105 -4.63 26.88 14.63
N LYS A 106 -5.38 27.35 15.64
CA LYS A 106 -6.73 27.90 15.44
C LYS A 106 -6.71 29.09 14.48
N LYS A 107 -5.77 30.02 14.65
CA LYS A 107 -5.57 31.14 13.72
C LYS A 107 -5.23 30.69 12.29
N THR A 108 -4.40 29.66 12.13
CA THR A 108 -4.12 29.08 10.80
C THR A 108 -5.41 28.64 10.12
N LEU A 109 -6.29 27.93 10.83
CA LEU A 109 -7.58 27.48 10.30
C LEU A 109 -8.62 28.59 10.13
N GLU A 110 -8.53 29.68 10.92
CA GLU A 110 -9.36 30.89 10.73
C GLU A 110 -9.01 31.59 9.41
N VAL A 111 -7.71 31.67 9.07
CA VAL A 111 -7.22 32.25 7.82
C VAL A 111 -7.49 31.32 6.64
N ASP A 112 -7.23 30.02 6.80
CA ASP A 112 -7.47 29.02 5.76
C ASP A 112 -8.04 27.73 6.35
N SER A 113 -9.37 27.64 6.31
CA SER A 113 -10.11 26.47 6.80
C SER A 113 -9.92 25.20 5.94
N SER A 114 -9.28 25.31 4.77
CA SER A 114 -9.01 24.17 3.89
C SER A 114 -7.78 23.35 4.30
N LEU A 115 -6.95 23.85 5.23
CA LEU A 115 -5.74 23.19 5.70
C LEU A 115 -6.06 22.10 6.75
N TYR A 116 -6.77 21.05 6.32
CA TYR A 116 -7.32 20.03 7.22
C TYR A 116 -6.28 19.32 8.08
N PHE A 117 -5.04 19.17 7.59
CA PHE A 117 -3.93 18.60 8.35
C PHE A 117 -3.65 19.37 9.67
N VAL A 118 -3.99 20.66 9.76
CA VAL A 118 -3.85 21.46 10.99
C VAL A 118 -4.78 20.97 12.09
N MET A 119 -5.90 20.32 11.75
CA MET A 119 -6.80 19.70 12.73
C MET A 119 -6.12 18.53 13.45
N THR A 120 -5.23 17.80 12.77
CA THR A 120 -4.40 16.74 13.36
C THR A 120 -3.45 17.33 14.41
N TYR A 121 -2.79 18.44 14.10
CA TYR A 121 -1.94 19.14 15.07
C TYR A 121 -2.73 19.70 16.26
N LEU A 122 -3.96 20.18 16.06
CA LEU A 122 -4.85 20.53 17.18
C LEU A 122 -5.13 19.33 18.08
N GLY A 123 -5.41 18.15 17.52
CA GLY A 123 -5.58 16.92 18.28
C GLY A 123 -4.38 16.62 19.18
N GLN A 124 -3.17 16.75 18.65
CA GLN A 124 -1.93 16.55 19.42
C GLN A 124 -1.80 17.54 20.58
N THR A 125 -2.25 18.80 20.42
CA THR A 125 -2.25 19.75 21.55
C THR A 125 -3.11 19.26 22.73
N PHE A 126 -4.25 18.64 22.44
CA PHE A 126 -5.11 18.08 23.50
C PHE A 126 -4.53 16.81 24.11
N GLU A 127 -3.84 15.97 23.33
CA GLU A 127 -3.11 14.81 23.90
C GLU A 127 -2.02 15.25 24.88
N HIS A 128 -1.26 16.30 24.57
CA HIS A 128 -0.28 16.87 25.48
C HIS A 128 -0.90 17.40 26.80
N GLN A 129 -2.19 17.76 26.77
CA GLN A 129 -2.96 18.18 27.93
C GLN A 129 -3.64 16.99 28.66
N ASN A 130 -3.42 15.75 28.21
CA ASN A 130 -4.14 14.55 28.65
C ASN A 130 -5.66 14.61 28.42
N ASP A 131 -6.12 15.45 27.50
CA ASP A 131 -7.53 15.56 27.11
C ASP A 131 -7.82 14.65 25.92
N SER A 132 -7.88 13.34 26.19
CA SER A 132 -8.12 12.33 25.15
C SER A 132 -9.46 12.52 24.44
N LYS A 133 -10.46 13.12 25.11
CA LYS A 133 -11.78 13.36 24.51
C LYS A 133 -11.68 14.37 23.38
N ASN A 134 -11.03 15.51 23.62
CA ASN A 134 -10.85 16.52 22.59
C ASN A 134 -9.83 16.09 21.53
N ALA A 135 -8.79 15.34 21.89
CA ALA A 135 -7.87 14.75 20.93
C ALA A 135 -8.61 13.87 19.90
N ILE A 136 -9.38 12.89 20.38
CA ILE A 136 -10.20 12.01 19.52
C ILE A 136 -11.15 12.81 18.64
N TYR A 137 -11.78 13.86 19.18
CA TYR A 137 -12.68 14.72 18.40
C TYR A 137 -11.95 15.40 17.22
N TRP A 138 -10.77 15.99 17.46
CA TRP A 138 -10.03 16.69 16.40
C TRP A 138 -9.42 15.75 15.38
N TYR A 139 -8.92 14.58 15.78
CA TYR A 139 -8.44 13.58 14.83
C TYR A 139 -9.57 13.07 13.92
N LYS A 140 -10.75 12.77 14.49
CA LYS A 140 -11.92 12.41 13.68
C LYS A 140 -12.33 13.51 12.72
N LYS A 141 -12.29 14.76 13.15
CA LYS A 141 -12.60 15.91 12.29
C LYS A 141 -11.59 16.05 11.14
N ALA A 142 -10.31 15.79 11.40
CA ALA A 142 -9.28 15.77 10.37
C ALA A 142 -9.58 14.68 9.31
N ILE A 143 -9.88 13.45 9.76
CA ILE A 143 -10.23 12.31 8.91
C ILE A 143 -11.50 12.59 8.09
N GLU A 144 -12.54 13.17 8.69
CA GLU A 144 -13.77 13.56 8.00
C GLU A 144 -13.50 14.55 6.85
N LYS A 145 -12.53 15.46 7.03
CA LYS A 145 -12.15 16.41 5.98
C LYS A 145 -11.12 15.85 5.00
N ASN A 146 -10.29 14.91 5.43
CA ASN A 146 -9.27 14.28 4.61
C ASN A 146 -8.95 12.86 5.11
N TYR A 147 -9.64 11.87 4.56
CA TYR A 147 -9.46 10.46 4.94
C TYR A 147 -8.03 9.94 4.73
N ILE A 148 -7.26 10.56 3.83
CA ILE A 148 -5.88 10.13 3.55
C ILE A 148 -4.85 10.73 4.51
N ASP A 149 -5.29 11.47 5.56
CA ASP A 149 -4.40 11.94 6.63
C ASP A 149 -3.98 10.76 7.52
N TYR A 150 -2.88 10.11 7.14
CA TYR A 150 -2.37 8.94 7.84
C TYR A 150 -1.94 9.26 9.28
N MET A 151 -1.54 10.51 9.57
CA MET A 151 -1.16 10.93 10.92
C MET A 151 -2.40 11.03 11.81
N ALA A 152 -3.52 11.54 11.29
CA ALA A 152 -4.78 11.58 12.02
C ALA A 152 -5.25 10.17 12.41
N HIS A 153 -5.21 9.22 11.47
CA HIS A 153 -5.51 7.80 11.74
C HIS A 153 -4.54 7.22 12.78
N TRP A 154 -3.24 7.45 12.65
CA TRP A 154 -2.25 6.96 13.61
C TRP A 154 -2.50 7.54 15.02
N PHE A 155 -2.63 8.85 15.17
CA PHE A 155 -2.82 9.44 16.51
C PHE A 155 -4.21 9.13 17.09
N LEU A 156 -5.24 8.97 16.25
CA LEU A 156 -6.52 8.46 16.72
C LEU A 156 -6.39 7.04 17.28
N ALA A 157 -5.56 6.19 16.66
CA ALA A 157 -5.27 4.85 17.17
C ALA A 157 -4.57 4.90 18.53
N ASP A 158 -3.58 5.77 18.69
CA ASP A 158 -2.87 5.96 19.96
C ASP A 158 -3.82 6.47 21.06
N ALA A 159 -4.68 7.44 20.75
CA ALA A 159 -5.70 7.94 21.68
C ALA A 159 -6.72 6.86 22.07
N TYR A 160 -7.17 6.03 21.12
CA TYR A 160 -8.03 4.89 21.41
C TYR A 160 -7.35 3.85 22.29
N LYS A 161 -6.08 3.53 22.03
CA LYS A 161 -5.30 2.63 22.88
C LYS A 161 -5.16 3.19 24.30
N ALA A 162 -4.84 4.48 24.45
CA ALA A 162 -4.71 5.14 25.75
C ALA A 162 -6.01 5.12 26.56
N THR A 163 -7.17 5.15 25.88
CA THR A 163 -8.50 5.06 26.50
C THR A 163 -9.06 3.64 26.59
N GLY A 164 -8.24 2.61 26.30
CA GLY A 164 -8.62 1.20 26.40
C GLY A 164 -9.52 0.66 25.28
N GLN A 165 -9.79 1.46 24.24
CA GLN A 165 -10.61 1.07 23.08
C GLN A 165 -9.76 0.35 22.03
N LEU A 166 -9.22 -0.82 22.40
CA LEU A 166 -8.22 -1.53 21.60
C LEU A 166 -8.70 -1.94 20.20
N ASP A 167 -9.96 -2.34 20.02
CA ASP A 167 -10.48 -2.72 18.70
C ASP A 167 -10.45 -1.54 17.73
N LYS A 168 -10.88 -0.36 18.19
CA LYS A 168 -10.81 0.87 17.38
C LYS A 168 -9.37 1.30 17.13
N ALA A 169 -8.47 1.08 18.10
CA ALA A 169 -7.05 1.35 17.90
C ALA A 169 -6.47 0.46 16.79
N VAL A 170 -6.84 -0.83 16.77
CA VAL A 170 -6.44 -1.78 15.72
C VAL A 170 -6.95 -1.34 14.35
N ASP A 171 -8.21 -0.90 14.24
CA ASP A 171 -8.75 -0.42 12.97
C ASP A 171 -7.96 0.76 12.42
N GLU A 172 -7.81 1.81 13.23
CA GLU A 172 -7.21 3.07 12.79
C GLU A 172 -5.71 2.94 12.48
N ILE A 173 -4.95 2.16 13.27
CA ILE A 173 -3.53 1.94 12.97
C ILE A 173 -3.33 1.08 11.73
N THR A 174 -4.27 0.21 11.41
CA THR A 174 -4.24 -0.60 10.19
C THR A 174 -4.45 0.29 8.98
N ILE A 175 -5.40 1.23 9.03
CA ILE A 175 -5.61 2.24 7.98
C ILE A 175 -4.37 3.13 7.83
N ALA A 176 -3.81 3.64 8.94
CA ALA A 176 -2.57 4.42 8.88
C ALA A 176 -1.41 3.66 8.23
N ARG A 177 -1.30 2.35 8.49
CA ARG A 177 -0.31 1.47 7.85
C ARG A 177 -0.60 1.25 6.37
N ILE A 178 -1.85 1.17 5.93
CA ILE A 178 -2.21 1.14 4.49
C ILE A 178 -1.81 2.46 3.83
N LEU A 179 -2.15 3.59 4.45
CA LEU A 179 -1.88 4.91 3.90
C LEU A 179 -0.38 5.26 3.86
N ASN A 180 0.48 4.58 4.61
CA ASN A 180 1.93 4.84 4.60
C ASN A 180 2.73 3.57 4.96
N ARG A 181 2.64 2.59 4.07
CA ARG A 181 3.10 1.20 4.21
C ARG A 181 4.56 1.01 4.66
N ASN A 182 5.46 1.89 4.26
CA ASN A 182 6.88 1.76 4.55
C ASN A 182 7.34 2.60 5.74
N ASN A 183 6.44 3.36 6.38
CA ASN A 183 6.81 4.25 7.47
C ASN A 183 7.19 3.45 8.75
N PRO A 184 8.46 3.51 9.21
CA PRO A 184 8.91 2.69 10.33
C PRO A 184 8.28 3.10 11.67
N ARG A 185 7.85 4.35 11.82
CA ARG A 185 7.17 4.83 13.04
C ARG A 185 5.75 4.27 13.13
N ILE A 186 5.02 4.30 12.01
CA ILE A 186 3.68 3.70 11.93
C ILE A 186 3.76 2.19 12.09
N LYS A 187 4.76 1.52 11.49
CA LYS A 187 5.00 0.10 11.74
C LYS A 187 5.23 -0.19 13.23
N SER A 188 6.03 0.64 13.91
CA SER A 188 6.28 0.46 15.35
C SER A 188 5.02 0.67 16.19
N ALA A 189 4.19 1.65 15.85
CA ALA A 189 2.90 1.89 16.49
C ALA A 189 1.91 0.76 16.22
N PHE A 190 1.84 0.26 14.99
CA PHE A 190 1.07 -0.93 14.59
C PHE A 190 1.46 -2.13 15.45
N ASP A 191 2.75 -2.46 15.53
CA ASP A 191 3.24 -3.60 16.30
C ASP A 191 2.89 -3.44 17.80
N ASN A 192 2.95 -2.23 18.32
CA ASN A 192 2.60 -1.94 19.72
C ASN A 192 1.11 -2.14 19.99
N ILE A 193 0.24 -1.57 19.16
CA ILE A 193 -1.22 -1.66 19.30
C ILE A 193 -1.69 -3.10 19.08
N TYR A 194 -1.18 -3.80 18.05
CA TYR A 194 -1.53 -5.19 17.79
C TYR A 194 -1.12 -6.10 18.96
N LYS A 195 0.07 -5.91 19.54
CA LYS A 195 0.50 -6.66 20.74
C LYS A 195 -0.43 -6.40 21.93
N ALA A 196 -0.82 -5.15 22.16
CA ALA A 196 -1.79 -4.80 23.22
C ALA A 196 -3.14 -5.49 23.00
N ALA A 197 -3.59 -5.58 21.73
CA ALA A 197 -4.78 -6.29 21.31
C ALA A 197 -4.60 -7.82 21.17
N LYS A 198 -3.44 -8.37 21.55
CA LYS A 198 -3.09 -9.81 21.46
C LYS A 198 -3.16 -10.39 20.03
N ARG A 199 -2.89 -9.56 19.03
CA ARG A 199 -2.85 -9.93 17.60
C ARG A 199 -1.43 -10.24 17.15
N LYS A 200 -1.30 -11.01 16.05
CA LYS A 200 0.01 -11.35 15.48
C LYS A 200 0.67 -10.16 14.81
N THR A 201 1.99 -10.04 14.98
CA THR A 201 2.82 -9.00 14.34
C THR A 201 3.93 -9.62 13.48
N GLU A 202 3.66 -10.77 12.85
CA GLU A 202 4.60 -11.41 11.93
C GLU A 202 4.91 -10.44 10.77
N ASP A 203 6.19 -10.21 10.54
CA ASP A 203 6.69 -9.26 9.57
C ASP A 203 7.48 -9.99 8.49
N TRP A 204 7.18 -9.65 7.23
CA TRP A 204 7.72 -10.29 6.04
C TRP A 204 7.39 -9.40 4.83
N TYR A 205 8.14 -9.61 3.74
CA TYR A 205 8.00 -8.87 2.48
C TYR A 205 7.79 -9.85 1.34
N PHE A 206 6.97 -9.47 0.37
CA PHE A 206 6.89 -10.20 -0.88
C PHE A 206 8.18 -9.99 -1.68
N ASN A 207 8.93 -11.07 -1.90
CA ASN A 207 10.23 -11.07 -2.53
C ASN A 207 10.40 -12.36 -3.35
N PRO A 208 9.77 -12.45 -4.53
CA PRO A 208 9.94 -13.59 -5.43
C PRO A 208 11.42 -13.89 -5.68
N GLN A 209 11.79 -15.16 -5.57
CA GLN A 209 13.18 -15.59 -5.78
C GLN A 209 13.38 -15.95 -7.25
N ILE A 210 13.34 -14.91 -8.10
CA ILE A 210 13.50 -15.00 -9.55
C ILE A 210 14.46 -13.93 -10.07
N GLU A 211 15.17 -14.21 -11.15
CA GLU A 211 15.98 -13.27 -11.92
C GLU A 211 15.69 -13.46 -13.41
N LEU A 212 15.41 -12.36 -14.10
CA LEU A 212 15.05 -12.31 -15.51
C LEU A 212 16.08 -11.46 -16.25
N GLU A 213 16.71 -12.02 -17.27
CA GLU A 213 17.76 -11.34 -18.02
C GLU A 213 17.58 -11.54 -19.53
N LYS A 214 17.63 -10.46 -20.30
CA LYS A 214 17.74 -10.54 -21.76
C LYS A 214 19.19 -10.78 -22.15
N THR A 215 19.50 -11.99 -22.65
CA THR A 215 20.86 -12.41 -23.02
C THR A 215 21.15 -12.31 -24.52
N GLY A 216 20.14 -11.98 -25.32
CA GLY A 216 20.26 -11.72 -26.76
C GLY A 216 18.96 -11.16 -27.34
N GLU A 217 18.91 -10.93 -28.65
CA GLU A 217 17.73 -10.35 -29.31
C GLU A 217 16.47 -11.19 -29.10
N LYS A 218 16.57 -12.52 -29.26
CA LYS A 218 15.51 -13.51 -29.02
C LYS A 218 15.93 -14.56 -27.97
N LYS A 219 16.71 -14.14 -26.98
CA LYS A 219 17.20 -15.03 -25.92
C LYS A 219 17.04 -14.38 -24.56
N VAL A 220 16.45 -15.12 -23.65
CA VAL A 220 16.24 -14.69 -22.28
C VAL A 220 16.62 -15.81 -21.33
N LYS A 221 17.21 -15.43 -20.20
CA LYS A 221 17.54 -16.34 -19.12
C LYS A 221 16.54 -16.11 -17.98
N VAL A 222 15.95 -17.21 -17.51
CA VAL A 222 14.97 -17.24 -16.43
C VAL A 222 15.57 -18.08 -15.30
N SER A 223 16.06 -17.42 -14.26
CA SER A 223 16.63 -18.08 -13.08
C SER A 223 15.64 -18.02 -11.93
N PHE A 224 15.39 -19.13 -11.22
CA PHE A 224 14.55 -19.10 -10.02
C PHE A 224 14.93 -20.13 -8.96
N ASP A 225 14.55 -19.87 -7.70
CA ASP A 225 14.46 -20.90 -6.67
C ASP A 225 13.35 -21.89 -7.02
N SER A 226 13.58 -23.18 -6.78
CA SER A 226 12.66 -24.28 -7.15
C SER A 226 11.22 -24.12 -6.62
N LYS A 227 11.00 -23.29 -5.59
CA LYS A 227 9.65 -23.01 -5.10
C LYS A 227 8.89 -22.01 -5.95
N TRP A 228 9.56 -21.19 -6.77
CA TRP A 228 9.02 -20.02 -7.48
C TRP A 228 8.79 -20.24 -8.99
N THR A 229 8.74 -21.50 -9.44
CA THR A 229 8.62 -21.85 -10.87
C THR A 229 7.40 -21.22 -11.55
N GLY A 230 6.23 -21.26 -10.91
CA GLY A 230 5.00 -20.74 -11.51
C GLY A 230 5.04 -19.22 -11.68
N TYR A 231 5.57 -18.52 -10.69
CA TYR A 231 5.79 -17.08 -10.75
C TYR A 231 6.80 -16.71 -11.86
N ALA A 232 7.94 -17.41 -11.90
CA ALA A 232 9.02 -17.13 -12.83
C ALA A 232 8.59 -17.28 -14.29
N ILE A 233 7.86 -18.35 -14.62
CA ILE A 233 7.34 -18.61 -15.96
C ILE A 233 6.39 -17.50 -16.39
N ALA A 234 5.39 -17.19 -15.57
CA ALA A 234 4.41 -16.16 -15.89
C ALA A 234 5.08 -14.79 -16.07
N LYS A 235 5.95 -14.40 -15.13
CA LYS A 235 6.64 -13.12 -15.20
C LYS A 235 7.56 -13.01 -16.42
N ALA A 236 8.25 -14.08 -16.80
CA ALA A 236 9.08 -14.09 -18.00
C ALA A 236 8.28 -13.93 -19.30
N ILE A 237 7.07 -14.47 -19.36
CA ILE A 237 6.17 -14.28 -20.52
C ILE A 237 5.68 -12.83 -20.56
N TRP A 238 5.20 -12.28 -19.44
CA TRP A 238 4.80 -10.87 -19.38
C TRP A 238 5.90 -9.90 -19.80
N GLU A 239 7.13 -10.16 -19.37
CA GLU A 239 8.28 -9.30 -19.64
C GLU A 239 8.81 -9.42 -21.07
N PHE A 240 8.82 -10.64 -21.64
CA PHE A 240 9.61 -10.91 -22.86
C PHE A 240 8.83 -11.51 -24.03
N GLU A 241 7.64 -12.06 -23.83
CA GLU A 241 6.86 -12.62 -24.94
C GLU A 241 6.26 -11.49 -25.79
N PRO A 242 6.62 -11.39 -27.09
CA PRO A 242 6.17 -10.26 -27.92
C PRO A 242 4.64 -10.15 -28.02
N GLY A 243 4.11 -8.98 -27.67
CA GLY A 243 2.67 -8.70 -27.74
C GLY A 243 1.81 -9.40 -26.69
N TYR A 244 2.41 -10.11 -25.72
CA TYR A 244 1.63 -10.84 -24.71
C TYR A 244 0.85 -9.89 -23.80
N SER A 245 1.50 -8.87 -23.25
CA SER A 245 0.85 -7.84 -22.43
C SER A 245 -0.30 -7.17 -23.17
N LEU A 246 -0.09 -6.81 -24.45
CA LEU A 246 -1.12 -6.23 -25.32
C LEU A 246 -2.28 -7.19 -25.56
N SER A 247 -2.01 -8.49 -25.75
CA SER A 247 -3.04 -9.52 -25.88
C SER A 247 -3.88 -9.66 -24.60
N MET A 248 -3.28 -9.36 -23.46
CA MET A 248 -3.93 -9.28 -22.15
C MET A 248 -4.53 -7.90 -21.89
N GLY A 249 -4.57 -6.99 -22.87
CA GLY A 249 -5.18 -5.66 -22.75
C GLY A 249 -4.37 -4.66 -21.93
N VAL A 250 -3.06 -4.87 -21.80
CA VAL A 250 -2.11 -4.03 -21.06
C VAL A 250 -1.10 -3.45 -22.04
N GLU A 251 -0.92 -2.13 -22.04
CA GLU A 251 0.13 -1.50 -22.84
C GLU A 251 1.53 -1.92 -22.37
N GLU A 252 2.46 -2.10 -23.30
CA GLU A 252 3.84 -2.49 -22.96
C GLU A 252 4.50 -1.47 -22.02
N GLY A 253 5.16 -1.96 -20.97
CA GLY A 253 5.82 -1.13 -19.97
C GLY A 253 4.88 -0.46 -18.96
N VAL A 254 3.58 -0.73 -19.00
CA VAL A 254 2.61 -0.21 -18.02
C VAL A 254 2.32 -1.26 -16.95
N TYR A 255 2.37 -0.85 -15.68
CA TYR A 255 2.03 -1.71 -14.54
C TYR A 255 0.62 -2.30 -14.67
N SER A 256 0.46 -3.59 -14.34
CA SER A 256 -0.82 -4.28 -14.40
C SER A 256 -1.09 -5.20 -13.21
N THR A 257 -2.25 -5.02 -12.58
CA THR A 257 -2.75 -5.96 -11.58
C THR A 257 -3.12 -7.33 -12.17
N ILE A 258 -3.34 -7.42 -13.49
CA ILE A 258 -3.65 -8.70 -14.17
C ILE A 258 -2.39 -9.55 -14.25
N GLU A 259 -1.25 -8.92 -14.56
CA GLU A 259 0.06 -9.57 -14.54
C GLU A 259 0.36 -10.15 -13.16
N ASP A 260 0.22 -9.32 -12.10
CA ASP A 260 0.42 -9.79 -10.74
C ASP A 260 -0.51 -10.96 -10.41
N LYS A 261 -1.80 -10.88 -10.78
CA LYS A 261 -2.77 -11.96 -10.56
C LYS A 261 -2.36 -13.25 -11.27
N GLU A 262 -1.98 -13.19 -12.53
CA GLU A 262 -1.58 -14.37 -13.31
C GLU A 262 -0.29 -14.99 -12.76
N CYS A 263 0.67 -14.16 -12.36
CA CYS A 263 1.91 -14.62 -11.73
C CYS A 263 1.62 -15.33 -10.39
N LEU A 264 0.78 -14.75 -9.54
CA LEU A 264 0.42 -15.34 -8.24
C LEU A 264 -0.42 -16.61 -8.39
N ILE A 265 -1.39 -16.64 -9.31
CA ILE A 265 -2.20 -17.84 -9.58
C ILE A 265 -1.32 -18.95 -10.15
N SER A 266 -0.44 -18.64 -11.10
CA SER A 266 0.49 -19.60 -11.67
C SER A 266 1.42 -20.17 -10.61
N GLN A 267 1.88 -19.32 -9.70
CA GLN A 267 2.69 -19.71 -8.55
C GLN A 267 1.93 -20.65 -7.60
N ILE A 268 0.68 -20.34 -7.26
CA ILE A 268 -0.15 -21.20 -6.38
C ILE A 268 -0.35 -22.58 -7.02
N ILE A 269 -0.78 -22.64 -8.28
CA ILE A 269 -1.01 -23.90 -9.00
C ILE A 269 0.30 -24.70 -9.12
N GLY A 270 1.41 -24.02 -9.44
CA GLY A 270 2.73 -24.63 -9.52
C GLY A 270 3.16 -25.26 -8.20
N MET A 271 2.96 -24.57 -7.08
CA MET A 271 3.26 -25.10 -5.74
C MET A 271 2.42 -26.33 -5.39
N GLU A 272 1.14 -26.33 -5.76
CA GLU A 272 0.23 -27.45 -5.49
C GLU A 272 0.61 -28.69 -6.28
N ASN A 273 0.86 -28.52 -7.59
CA ASN A 273 1.28 -29.60 -8.48
C ASN A 273 2.62 -30.21 -8.02
N ALA A 274 3.58 -29.37 -7.63
CA ALA A 274 4.90 -29.80 -7.15
C ALA A 274 4.92 -30.20 -5.66
N LYS A 275 3.80 -30.14 -4.94
CA LYS A 275 3.68 -30.43 -3.51
C LYS A 275 4.72 -29.68 -2.65
N VAL A 276 4.96 -28.42 -2.98
CA VAL A 276 5.95 -27.57 -2.31
C VAL A 276 5.62 -27.43 -0.82
N LYS A 277 6.63 -27.55 0.05
CA LYS A 277 6.49 -27.28 1.49
C LYS A 277 6.60 -25.77 1.76
N TYR A 278 5.46 -25.09 1.85
CA TYR A 278 5.41 -23.62 2.02
C TYR A 278 4.89 -23.14 3.40
N LYS A 279 4.40 -24.01 4.29
CA LYS A 279 3.72 -23.58 5.53
C LYS A 279 4.57 -22.68 6.46
N LYS A 280 5.90 -22.82 6.43
CA LYS A 280 6.84 -22.01 7.22
C LYS A 280 7.29 -20.73 6.50
N ASP A 281 6.98 -20.59 5.22
CA ASP A 281 7.27 -19.42 4.42
C ASP A 281 6.05 -18.50 4.43
N PRO A 282 6.08 -17.35 5.13
CA PRO A 282 4.93 -16.47 5.23
C PRO A 282 4.51 -15.92 3.86
N GLN A 283 5.43 -15.70 2.92
CA GLN A 283 5.11 -15.17 1.59
C GLN A 283 4.16 -16.10 0.86
N LEU A 284 4.57 -17.36 0.73
CA LEU A 284 3.83 -18.38 0.00
C LEU A 284 2.55 -18.81 0.75
N ARG A 285 2.62 -18.92 2.09
CA ARG A 285 1.45 -19.26 2.91
C ARG A 285 0.38 -18.18 2.85
N ILE A 286 0.75 -16.92 3.03
CA ILE A 286 -0.21 -15.81 3.04
C ILE A 286 -0.77 -15.58 1.64
N MET A 287 0.06 -15.64 0.58
CA MET A 287 -0.40 -15.59 -0.81
C MET A 287 -1.50 -16.61 -1.10
N LYS A 288 -1.26 -17.88 -0.76
CA LYS A 288 -2.27 -18.94 -0.96
C LYS A 288 -3.53 -18.70 -0.14
N THR A 289 -3.37 -18.34 1.14
CA THR A 289 -4.51 -18.09 2.04
C THR A 289 -5.36 -16.91 1.55
N ALA A 290 -4.72 -15.85 1.03
CA ALA A 290 -5.41 -14.71 0.44
C ALA A 290 -6.23 -15.13 -0.78
N ALA A 291 -5.66 -15.93 -1.69
CA ALA A 291 -6.38 -16.43 -2.85
C ALA A 291 -7.61 -17.29 -2.47
N GLU A 292 -7.45 -18.22 -1.52
CA GLU A 292 -8.54 -19.09 -1.04
C GLU A 292 -9.68 -18.31 -0.39
N ASN A 293 -9.37 -17.17 0.24
CA ASN A 293 -10.35 -16.30 0.91
C ASN A 293 -10.75 -15.08 0.06
N LYS A 294 -10.43 -15.08 -1.24
CA LYS A 294 -10.79 -14.02 -2.20
C LYS A 294 -10.19 -12.63 -1.91
N PHE A 295 -9.07 -12.58 -1.18
CA PHE A 295 -8.30 -11.37 -0.88
C PHE A 295 -7.08 -11.17 -1.80
N LEU A 296 -7.05 -11.80 -2.99
CA LEU A 296 -5.88 -11.73 -3.86
C LEU A 296 -5.61 -10.31 -4.37
N THR A 297 -6.65 -9.49 -4.58
CA THR A 297 -6.49 -8.10 -4.99
C THR A 297 -5.87 -7.26 -3.87
N GLU A 298 -6.34 -7.44 -2.64
CA GLU A 298 -5.85 -6.75 -1.44
C GLU A 298 -4.40 -7.15 -1.11
N TYR A 299 -4.06 -8.43 -1.30
CA TYR A 299 -2.69 -8.93 -1.23
C TYR A 299 -1.79 -8.18 -2.21
N ILE A 300 -2.21 -8.07 -3.49
CA ILE A 300 -1.43 -7.35 -4.52
C ILE A 300 -1.25 -5.89 -4.12
N LEU A 301 -2.34 -5.20 -3.74
CA LEU A 301 -2.27 -3.80 -3.34
C LEU A 301 -1.32 -3.60 -2.16
N PHE A 302 -1.46 -4.39 -1.08
CA PHE A 302 -0.70 -4.15 0.16
C PHE A 302 0.74 -4.68 0.13
N GLU A 303 1.00 -5.82 -0.49
CA GLU A 303 2.31 -6.49 -0.46
C GLU A 303 3.18 -6.18 -1.68
N ILE A 304 2.60 -5.78 -2.81
CA ILE A 304 3.31 -5.53 -4.07
C ILE A 304 3.27 -4.04 -4.42
N VAL A 305 2.07 -3.46 -4.53
CA VAL A 305 1.92 -2.08 -5.03
C VAL A 305 2.39 -1.04 -4.02
N LEU A 306 1.88 -1.06 -2.80
CA LEU A 306 2.15 0.00 -1.82
C LEU A 306 3.60 0.09 -1.33
N PRO A 307 4.39 -1.00 -1.24
CA PRO A 307 5.82 -0.88 -0.98
C PRO A 307 6.56 -0.06 -2.04
N GLU A 308 6.25 -0.26 -3.31
CA GLU A 308 6.89 0.46 -4.42
C GLU A 308 6.29 1.86 -4.65
N ASN A 309 4.97 1.95 -4.57
CA ASN A 309 4.17 3.10 -4.97
C ASN A 309 3.15 3.46 -3.87
N PRO A 310 3.60 3.93 -2.69
CA PRO A 310 2.73 4.21 -1.55
C PRO A 310 1.65 5.26 -1.87
N GLN A 311 1.91 6.20 -2.78
CA GLN A 311 0.98 7.25 -3.18
C GLN A 311 -0.33 6.72 -3.77
N VAL A 312 -0.34 5.46 -4.23
CA VAL A 312 -1.55 4.78 -4.73
C VAL A 312 -2.62 4.73 -3.65
N ALA A 313 -2.25 4.57 -2.38
CA ALA A 313 -3.19 4.55 -1.25
C ALA A 313 -4.07 5.81 -1.20
N PHE A 314 -3.58 6.96 -1.69
CA PHE A 314 -4.32 8.22 -1.68
C PHE A 314 -5.41 8.30 -2.75
N GLN A 315 -5.39 7.39 -3.72
CA GLN A 315 -6.38 7.29 -4.80
C GLN A 315 -7.41 6.18 -4.57
N LEU A 316 -7.26 5.38 -3.51
CA LEU A 316 -8.19 4.30 -3.20
C LEU A 316 -9.46 4.85 -2.56
N THR A 317 -10.59 4.24 -2.92
CA THR A 317 -11.86 4.48 -2.23
C THR A 317 -11.77 3.98 -0.79
N GLU A 318 -12.62 4.52 0.09
CA GLU A 318 -12.70 4.03 1.48
C GLU A 318 -13.11 2.56 1.53
N GLU A 319 -13.96 2.10 0.60
CA GLU A 319 -14.35 0.69 0.47
C GLU A 319 -13.15 -0.22 0.15
N ILE A 320 -12.26 0.19 -0.77
CA ILE A 320 -11.05 -0.59 -1.06
C ILE A 320 -10.11 -0.60 0.14
N ILE A 321 -9.93 0.55 0.82
CA ILE A 321 -9.10 0.63 2.02
C ILE A 321 -9.67 -0.26 3.14
N GLU A 322 -10.99 -0.31 3.29
CA GLU A 322 -11.67 -1.19 4.24
C GLU A 322 -11.47 -2.67 3.87
N SER A 323 -11.55 -3.03 2.58
CA SER A 323 -11.25 -4.40 2.13
C SER A 323 -9.79 -4.78 2.43
N MET A 324 -8.84 -3.88 2.17
CA MET A 324 -7.43 -4.07 2.51
C MET A 324 -7.21 -4.21 4.02
N LYS A 325 -7.96 -3.45 4.83
CA LYS A 325 -7.94 -3.58 6.28
C LYS A 325 -8.38 -4.99 6.70
N ASN A 326 -9.46 -5.51 6.11
CA ASN A 326 -9.93 -6.88 6.36
C ASN A 326 -8.90 -7.94 5.94
N TYR A 327 -8.22 -7.78 4.80
CA TYR A 327 -7.09 -8.64 4.44
C TYR A 327 -6.01 -8.66 5.53
N ILE A 328 -5.63 -7.49 6.06
CA ILE A 328 -4.61 -7.42 7.11
C ILE A 328 -5.10 -8.10 8.39
N LEU A 329 -6.35 -7.88 8.78
CA LEU A 329 -6.94 -8.41 10.01
C LEU A 329 -7.24 -9.91 9.95
N GLU A 330 -7.67 -10.44 8.81
CA GLU A 330 -8.15 -11.82 8.72
C GLU A 330 -7.09 -12.77 8.17
N ILE A 331 -6.21 -12.28 7.32
CA ILE A 331 -5.27 -13.10 6.56
C ILE A 331 -3.84 -12.82 6.96
N ARG A 332 -3.39 -11.56 6.86
CA ARG A 332 -1.98 -11.21 7.04
C ARG A 332 -1.53 -11.31 8.50
N ASN A 333 -2.34 -10.77 9.40
CA ASN A 333 -2.07 -10.62 10.83
C ASN A 333 -3.33 -11.00 11.66
N PRO A 334 -3.79 -12.26 11.58
CA PRO A 334 -4.98 -12.75 12.28
C PRO A 334 -4.85 -12.78 13.80
#